data_AF-C6KTZ6-F1
#
_entry.id   AF-C6KTZ6-F1
#
_cell.length_a   1.000
_cell.length_b   1.000
_cell.length_c   1.000
_cell.angle_alpha   90.00
_cell.angle_beta   90.00
_cell.angle_gamma   90.00
#
_symmetry.space_group_name_H-M   'P 1'
#
loop_
_entity.id
_entity.type
_entity.pdbx_description
1 polymer ?
#
loop_
_entity_poly.entity_id
_entity_poly.type
_entity_poly.pdbx_seq_one_letter_code
_entity_poly.pdbx_strand_id
1 'polypeptide(L)'
;MSNRVKVAIIGSGNIGTDLMIKVLRLSRSLEMAALVGIDPNSDGLKRAARMGVPVTSDGVEGLIAMPGFSDIEIVFDATSAGAHTHHDERLRAYGKTVIDLTPAAIGPYTVPSVNLDENIGAGNVNMVTCGGQATIPIVAAISRRSPVRYAEIVASIASKSAGPGTRANVDEFTETTARP
;
A
#
# COMPACT_ATOMS: atom_id res chain seq x y z
N MET A 1 14.24 5.01 23.79
CA MET A 1 13.75 5.34 22.44
C MET A 1 12.83 4.21 21.99
N SER A 2 11.72 4.53 21.34
CA SER A 2 10.79 3.54 20.77
C SER A 2 11.53 2.76 19.67
N ASN A 3 11.65 1.43 19.77
CA ASN A 3 12.32 0.58 18.78
C ASN A 3 11.41 0.31 17.56
N ARG A 4 10.57 1.28 17.20
CA ARG A 4 9.57 1.17 16.12
C ARG A 4 10.10 1.83 14.87
N VAL A 5 9.84 1.19 13.73
CA VAL A 5 10.18 1.66 12.39
C VAL A 5 9.22 2.78 12.00
N LYS A 6 9.74 3.92 11.59
CA LYS A 6 8.92 5.05 11.13
C LYS A 6 8.43 4.80 9.71
N VAL A 7 7.14 5.06 9.49
CA VAL A 7 6.47 4.84 8.21
C VAL A 7 5.71 6.06 7.71
N ALA A 8 5.71 6.27 6.40
CA ALA A 8 4.82 7.21 5.73
C ALA A 8 3.77 6.49 4.90
N ILE A 9 2.65 7.15 4.68
CA ILE A 9 1.60 6.69 3.77
C ILE A 9 1.35 7.77 2.73
N ILE A 10 1.45 7.44 1.44
CA ILE A 10 1.06 8.31 0.33
C ILE A 10 -0.32 7.90 -0.15
N GLY A 11 -1.24 8.86 -0.20
CA GLY A 11 -2.64 8.64 -0.53
C GLY A 11 -3.54 8.76 0.70
N SER A 12 -4.17 9.92 0.85
CA SER A 12 -5.08 10.23 1.96
C SER A 12 -6.53 9.79 1.73
N GLY A 13 -6.75 8.80 0.88
CA GLY A 13 -8.07 8.22 0.60
C GLY A 13 -8.50 7.16 1.63
N ASN A 14 -9.49 6.34 1.26
CA ASN A 14 -10.03 5.28 2.13
C ASN A 14 -8.95 4.30 2.61
N ILE A 15 -8.13 3.77 1.69
CA ILE A 15 -7.10 2.77 1.99
C ILE A 15 -6.03 3.37 2.92
N GLY A 16 -5.41 4.49 2.53
CA GLY A 16 -4.34 5.08 3.34
C GLY A 16 -4.80 5.58 4.71
N THR A 17 -6.01 6.14 4.81
CA THR A 17 -6.57 6.56 6.11
C THR A 17 -6.86 5.37 7.02
N ASP A 18 -7.40 4.27 6.48
CA ASP A 18 -7.62 3.04 7.24
C ASP A 18 -6.30 2.41 7.69
N LEU A 19 -5.29 2.35 6.80
CA LEU A 19 -3.96 1.86 7.12
C LEU A 19 -3.28 2.70 8.22
N MET A 20 -3.38 4.03 8.15
CA MET A 20 -2.88 4.93 9.20
C MET A 20 -3.46 4.56 10.57
N ILE A 21 -4.77 4.32 10.64
CA ILE A 21 -5.44 3.94 11.89
C ILE A 21 -4.93 2.59 12.40
N LYS A 22 -4.70 1.62 11.50
CA LYS A 22 -4.11 0.33 11.86
C LYS A 22 -2.70 0.49 12.41
N VAL A 23 -1.85 1.31 11.80
CA VAL A 23 -0.51 1.60 12.33
C VAL A 23 -0.61 2.21 13.73
N LEU A 24 -1.41 3.26 13.90
CA LEU A 24 -1.54 3.98 15.18
C LEU A 24 -2.10 3.12 16.32
N ARG A 25 -3.02 2.19 16.03
CA ARG A 25 -3.77 1.45 17.05
C ARG A 25 -3.30 0.02 17.27
N LEU A 26 -2.78 -0.63 16.24
CA LEU A 26 -2.52 -2.07 16.25
C LEU A 26 -1.04 -2.40 16.16
N SER A 27 -0.22 -1.53 15.56
CA SER A 27 1.18 -1.85 15.34
C SER A 27 2.02 -1.72 16.60
N ARG A 28 2.82 -2.76 16.87
CA ARG A 28 3.85 -2.76 17.93
C ARG A 28 5.24 -2.43 17.38
N SER A 29 5.42 -2.51 16.07
CA SER A 29 6.71 -2.37 15.38
C SER A 29 6.78 -1.15 14.46
N LEU A 30 5.64 -0.54 14.11
CA LEU A 30 5.58 0.62 13.22
C LEU A 30 5.09 1.88 13.95
N GLU A 31 5.57 3.03 13.51
CA GLU A 31 5.21 4.35 14.03
C GLU A 31 4.90 5.30 12.86
N MET A 32 3.75 5.98 12.91
CA MET A 32 3.38 6.94 11.85
C MET A 32 4.28 8.16 11.89
N ALA A 33 4.94 8.46 10.76
CA ALA A 33 5.74 9.66 10.56
C ALA A 33 5.04 10.71 9.68
N ALA A 34 4.27 10.29 8.66
CA ALA A 34 3.54 11.21 7.80
C ALA A 34 2.34 10.55 7.09
N LEU A 35 1.27 11.33 6.87
CA LEU A 35 0.24 11.03 5.86
C LEU A 35 0.29 12.09 4.75
N VAL A 36 0.41 11.64 3.52
CA VAL A 36 0.69 12.48 2.35
C VAL A 36 -0.50 12.43 1.40
N GLY A 37 -0.91 13.58 0.89
CA GLY A 37 -1.94 13.72 -0.14
C GLY A 37 -1.55 14.75 -1.19
N ILE A 38 -2.48 15.02 -2.11
CA ILE A 38 -2.37 16.07 -3.14
C ILE A 38 -3.51 17.10 -3.07
N ASP A 39 -4.53 16.83 -2.25
CA ASP A 39 -5.66 17.73 -2.01
C ASP A 39 -5.59 18.22 -0.56
N PRO A 40 -5.33 19.52 -0.32
CA PRO A 40 -5.28 20.08 1.03
C PRO A 40 -6.62 19.97 1.78
N ASN A 41 -7.73 19.76 1.06
CA ASN A 41 -9.05 19.60 1.66
C ASN A 41 -9.43 18.15 1.98
N SER A 42 -8.55 17.18 1.71
CA SER A 42 -8.79 15.76 1.93
C SER A 42 -9.19 15.45 3.39
N ASP A 43 -10.28 14.70 3.56
CA ASP A 43 -10.74 14.25 4.87
C ASP A 43 -9.69 13.39 5.60
N GLY A 44 -8.90 12.60 4.85
CA GLY A 44 -7.81 11.81 5.41
C GLY A 44 -6.72 12.66 6.04
N LEU A 45 -6.30 13.75 5.38
CA LEU A 45 -5.31 14.69 5.92
C LEU A 45 -5.85 15.41 7.16
N LYS A 46 -7.10 15.90 7.11
CA LYS A 46 -7.75 16.51 8.27
C LYS A 46 -7.83 15.54 9.45
N ARG A 47 -8.10 14.26 9.18
CA ARG A 47 -8.14 13.21 10.21
C ARG A 47 -6.76 12.91 10.79
N ALA A 48 -5.73 12.81 9.96
CA ALA A 48 -4.34 12.61 10.39
C ALA A 48 -3.87 13.74 11.31
N ALA A 49 -4.11 15.00 10.91
CA ALA A 49 -3.78 16.17 11.71
C ALA A 49 -4.46 16.15 13.09
N ARG A 50 -5.76 15.80 13.16
CA ARG A 50 -6.48 15.64 14.45
C ARG A 50 -5.91 14.53 15.33
N MET A 51 -5.24 13.54 14.76
CA MET A 51 -4.60 12.44 15.47
C MET A 51 -3.12 12.71 15.77
N GLY A 52 -2.61 13.92 15.46
CA GLY A 52 -1.22 14.31 15.70
C GLY A 52 -0.22 13.70 14.71
N VAL A 53 -0.68 13.18 13.58
CA VAL A 53 0.20 12.68 12.50
C VAL A 53 0.58 13.86 11.60
N PRO A 54 1.88 14.09 11.32
CA PRO A 54 2.31 15.09 10.35
C PRO A 54 1.69 14.87 8.97
N VAL A 55 1.34 15.96 8.28
CA VAL A 55 0.69 15.91 6.96
C VAL A 55 1.36 16.83 5.96
N THR A 56 1.24 16.46 4.68
CA THR A 56 1.54 17.36 3.55
C THR A 56 0.55 17.08 2.42
N SER A 57 0.21 18.13 1.66
CA SER A 57 -0.59 18.06 0.44
C SER A 57 0.26 18.23 -0.83
N ASP A 58 1.58 18.25 -0.72
CA ASP A 58 2.50 18.51 -1.84
C ASP A 58 3.03 17.20 -2.47
N GLY A 59 2.30 16.10 -2.29
CA GLY A 59 2.65 14.79 -2.84
C GLY A 59 3.98 14.24 -2.33
N VAL A 60 4.61 13.38 -3.14
CA VAL A 60 5.88 12.72 -2.79
C VAL A 60 7.03 13.71 -2.56
N GLU A 61 7.07 14.81 -3.31
CA GLU A 61 8.09 15.85 -3.13
C GLU A 61 7.90 16.56 -1.79
N GLY A 62 6.64 16.81 -1.41
CA GLY A 62 6.28 17.28 -0.08
C GLY A 62 6.83 16.37 1.01
N LEU A 63 6.64 15.06 0.88
CA LEU A 63 7.16 14.07 1.84
C LEU A 63 8.68 14.13 1.95
N ILE A 64 9.39 14.19 0.81
CA ILE A 64 10.86 14.24 0.77
C ILE A 64 11.39 15.49 1.48
N ALA A 65 10.68 16.62 1.35
CA ALA A 65 11.04 17.89 1.98
C ALA A 65 10.68 17.96 3.47
N MET A 66 9.93 16.99 4.03
CA MET A 66 9.51 17.04 5.44
C MET A 66 10.69 16.84 6.40
N PRO A 67 10.72 17.59 7.52
CA PRO A 67 11.63 17.28 8.62
C PRO A 67 11.45 15.83 9.11
N GLY A 68 12.56 15.10 9.25
CA GLY A 68 12.56 13.71 9.69
C GLY A 68 12.29 12.67 8.59
N PHE A 69 12.21 13.07 7.31
CA PHE A 69 12.12 12.12 6.18
C PHE A 69 13.26 11.10 6.16
N SER A 70 14.47 11.50 6.61
CA SER A 70 15.63 10.60 6.75
C SER A 70 15.33 9.38 7.62
N ASP A 71 14.52 9.55 8.66
CA ASP A 71 14.24 8.52 9.65
C ASP A 71 13.13 7.55 9.21
N ILE A 72 12.40 7.88 8.14
CA ILE A 72 11.34 7.03 7.59
C ILE A 72 12.00 5.88 6.83
N GLU A 73 11.67 4.63 7.14
CA GLU A 73 12.28 3.47 6.46
C GLU A 73 11.32 2.87 5.43
N ILE A 74 10.02 2.88 5.72
CA ILE A 74 8.98 2.25 4.90
C ILE A 74 7.97 3.30 4.44
N VAL A 75 7.60 3.24 3.16
CA VAL A 75 6.54 4.07 2.60
C VAL A 75 5.47 3.18 1.97
N PHE A 76 4.24 3.31 2.44
CA PHE A 76 3.08 2.64 1.85
C PHE A 76 2.46 3.56 0.79
N ASP A 77 2.27 3.07 -0.42
CA ASP A 77 1.61 3.80 -1.49
C ASP A 77 0.18 3.29 -1.71
N ALA A 78 -0.79 4.13 -1.40
CA ALA A 78 -2.21 3.90 -1.55
C ALA A 78 -2.85 4.91 -2.51
N THR A 79 -2.11 5.32 -3.56
CA THR A 79 -2.57 6.27 -4.58
C THR A 79 -3.19 5.58 -5.80
N SER A 80 -2.47 5.51 -6.91
CA SER A 80 -2.89 4.92 -8.18
C SER A 80 -1.69 4.29 -8.89
N ALA A 81 -1.95 3.37 -9.81
CA ALA A 81 -0.88 2.65 -10.51
C ALA A 81 0.07 3.58 -11.27
N GLY A 82 -0.49 4.57 -11.99
CA GLY A 82 0.30 5.53 -12.75
C GLY A 82 1.17 6.46 -11.88
N ALA A 83 0.72 6.80 -10.67
CA ALA A 83 1.50 7.62 -9.75
C ALA A 83 2.61 6.83 -9.06
N HIS A 84 2.37 5.54 -8.81
CA HIS A 84 3.29 4.69 -8.06
C HIS A 84 4.68 4.59 -8.69
N THR A 85 4.78 4.47 -10.02
CA THR A 85 6.08 4.41 -10.72
C THR A 85 6.96 5.63 -10.40
N HIS A 86 6.36 6.83 -10.39
CA HIS A 86 7.07 8.05 -10.02
C HIS A 86 7.43 8.05 -8.53
N HIS A 87 6.51 7.66 -7.65
CA HIS A 87 6.80 7.60 -6.21
C HIS A 87 7.95 6.62 -5.90
N ASP A 88 7.94 5.43 -6.49
CA ASP A 88 8.99 4.43 -6.31
C ASP A 88 10.36 4.97 -6.73
N GLU A 89 10.47 5.52 -7.95
CA GLU A 89 11.71 6.11 -8.44
C GLU A 89 12.29 7.14 -7.46
N ARG A 90 11.42 8.04 -6.99
CA ARG A 90 11.83 9.12 -6.07
C ARG A 90 12.24 8.60 -4.70
N LEU A 91 11.51 7.63 -4.14
CA LEU A 91 11.73 7.11 -2.79
C LEU A 91 12.90 6.11 -2.72
N ARG A 92 13.04 5.25 -3.72
CA ARG A 92 14.14 4.28 -3.83
C ARG A 92 15.50 4.96 -3.93
N ALA A 93 15.57 6.15 -4.54
CA ALA A 93 16.77 6.98 -4.56
C ALA A 93 17.27 7.37 -3.15
N TYR A 94 16.40 7.34 -2.14
CA TYR A 94 16.73 7.58 -0.73
C TYR A 94 16.78 6.28 0.10
N GLY A 95 16.83 5.11 -0.54
CA GLY A 95 16.92 3.82 0.13
C GLY A 95 15.66 3.41 0.90
N LYS A 96 14.50 4.02 0.60
CA LYS A 96 13.23 3.65 1.24
C LYS A 96 12.73 2.31 0.72
N THR A 97 12.11 1.53 1.60
CA THR A 97 11.34 0.35 1.20
C THR A 97 9.92 0.77 0.85
N VAL A 98 9.45 0.42 -0.33
CA VAL A 98 8.12 0.82 -0.82
C VAL A 98 7.16 -0.37 -0.78
N ILE A 99 6.00 -0.18 -0.16
CA ILE A 99 4.92 -1.17 -0.15
C ILE A 99 3.80 -0.61 -1.01
N ASP A 100 3.59 -1.21 -2.18
CA ASP A 100 2.62 -0.79 -3.18
C ASP A 100 1.26 -1.45 -2.91
N LEU A 101 0.25 -0.64 -2.55
CA LEU A 101 -1.15 -1.07 -2.41
C LEU A 101 -1.97 -0.80 -3.67
N THR A 102 -1.34 -0.31 -4.74
CA THR A 102 -1.92 -0.07 -6.05
C THR A 102 -1.72 -1.29 -6.96
N PRO A 103 -2.36 -1.35 -8.14
CA PRO A 103 -2.11 -2.42 -9.09
C PRO A 103 -0.93 -2.13 -10.05
N ALA A 104 0.02 -1.23 -9.71
CA ALA A 104 1.16 -0.91 -10.59
C ALA A 104 2.06 -2.11 -10.87
N ALA A 105 2.24 -2.98 -9.86
CA ALA A 105 2.92 -4.27 -10.00
C ALA A 105 4.37 -4.17 -10.54
N ILE A 106 5.13 -3.15 -10.12
CA ILE A 106 6.55 -2.99 -10.50
C ILE A 106 7.51 -3.82 -9.64
N GLY A 107 7.13 -4.11 -8.40
CA GLY A 107 7.83 -5.05 -7.49
C GLY A 107 7.18 -6.44 -7.47
N PRO A 108 7.83 -7.44 -6.86
CA PRO A 108 7.27 -8.79 -6.73
C PRO A 108 5.94 -8.79 -5.97
N TYR A 109 5.00 -9.59 -6.46
CA TYR A 109 3.71 -9.84 -5.81
C TYR A 109 3.93 -10.51 -4.45
N THR A 110 3.33 -9.91 -3.42
CA THR A 110 3.45 -10.38 -2.03
C THR A 110 2.08 -10.64 -1.44
N VAL A 111 1.80 -11.91 -1.13
CA VAL A 111 0.67 -12.36 -0.33
C VAL A 111 1.26 -12.96 0.94
N PRO A 112 1.16 -12.28 2.10
CA PRO A 112 1.98 -12.61 3.27
C PRO A 112 1.85 -14.06 3.76
N SER A 113 0.68 -14.66 3.64
CA SER A 113 0.42 -16.06 4.05
C SER A 113 0.93 -17.11 3.06
N VAL A 114 1.50 -16.67 1.93
CA VAL A 114 1.98 -17.53 0.84
C VAL A 114 3.48 -17.36 0.63
N ASN A 115 3.98 -16.13 0.46
CA ASN A 115 5.35 -15.88 -0.01
C ASN A 115 6.07 -14.68 0.65
N LEU A 116 5.75 -14.33 1.90
CA LEU A 116 6.39 -13.18 2.57
C LEU A 116 7.93 -13.29 2.61
N ASP A 117 8.44 -14.45 3.02
CA ASP A 117 9.87 -14.66 3.25
C ASP A 117 10.69 -14.54 1.96
N GLU A 118 10.06 -14.80 0.80
CA GLU A 118 10.70 -14.69 -0.52
C GLU A 118 10.99 -13.22 -0.89
N ASN A 119 10.20 -12.28 -0.38
CA ASN A 119 10.22 -10.87 -0.81
C ASN A 119 10.76 -9.90 0.26
N ILE A 120 11.16 -10.39 1.44
CA ILE A 120 11.52 -9.52 2.58
C ILE A 120 12.72 -8.58 2.31
N GLY A 121 13.58 -8.94 1.34
CA GLY A 121 14.72 -8.13 0.92
C GLY A 121 14.44 -7.19 -0.27
N ALA A 122 13.23 -7.20 -0.82
CA ALA A 122 12.88 -6.38 -1.97
C ALA A 122 12.68 -4.91 -1.54
N GLY A 123 13.27 -3.98 -2.31
CA GLY A 123 13.11 -2.55 -2.05
C GLY A 123 11.73 -1.99 -2.44
N ASN A 124 10.96 -2.74 -3.23
CA ASN A 124 9.57 -2.48 -3.55
C ASN A 124 8.84 -3.84 -3.55
N VAL A 125 7.66 -3.92 -2.92
CA VAL A 125 6.78 -5.09 -3.00
C VAL A 125 5.36 -4.65 -3.38
N ASN A 126 4.68 -5.45 -4.20
CA ASN A 126 3.30 -5.19 -4.61
C ASN A 126 2.30 -6.07 -3.86
N MET A 127 1.27 -5.46 -3.30
CA MET A 127 0.23 -6.14 -2.50
C MET A 127 -0.91 -6.71 -3.35
N VAL A 128 -0.70 -6.85 -4.67
CA VAL A 128 -1.67 -7.37 -5.63
C VAL A 128 -2.92 -6.50 -5.63
N THR A 129 -4.03 -7.03 -5.13
CA THR A 129 -5.32 -6.36 -5.00
C THR A 129 -6.02 -6.87 -3.74
N CYS A 130 -7.09 -6.20 -3.31
CA CYS A 130 -7.92 -6.74 -2.22
C CYS A 130 -8.54 -8.11 -2.57
N GLY A 131 -8.87 -8.35 -3.85
CA GLY A 131 -9.33 -9.65 -4.34
C GLY A 131 -8.24 -10.71 -4.22
N GLY A 132 -7.02 -10.40 -4.67
CA GLY A 132 -5.87 -11.28 -4.58
C GLY A 132 -5.54 -11.66 -3.13
N GLN A 133 -5.41 -10.67 -2.24
CA GLN A 133 -5.13 -10.91 -0.82
C GLN A 133 -6.19 -11.79 -0.14
N ALA A 134 -7.46 -11.70 -0.56
CA ALA A 134 -8.55 -12.49 0.00
C ALA A 134 -8.63 -13.93 -0.55
N THR A 135 -8.13 -14.17 -1.76
CA THR A 135 -8.44 -15.41 -2.51
C THR A 135 -7.22 -16.26 -2.87
N ILE A 136 -6.07 -15.64 -3.16
CA ILE A 136 -4.80 -16.36 -3.44
C ILE A 136 -4.40 -17.31 -2.30
N PRO A 137 -4.58 -17.00 -1.01
CA PRO A 137 -4.29 -17.96 0.06
C PRO A 137 -5.08 -19.27 -0.06
N ILE A 138 -6.32 -19.21 -0.57
CA ILE A 138 -7.16 -20.39 -0.79
C ILE A 138 -6.65 -21.20 -1.99
N VAL A 139 -6.34 -20.53 -3.11
CA VAL A 139 -5.74 -21.19 -4.29
C VAL A 139 -4.42 -21.86 -3.91
N ALA A 140 -3.55 -21.17 -3.16
CA ALA A 140 -2.29 -21.69 -2.66
C ALA A 140 -2.46 -22.87 -1.69
N ALA A 141 -3.55 -22.91 -0.91
CA ALA A 141 -3.84 -24.05 -0.04
C ALA A 141 -4.21 -25.31 -0.86
N ILE A 142 -4.95 -25.15 -1.95
CA ILE A 142 -5.34 -26.24 -2.85
C ILE A 142 -4.13 -26.72 -3.67
N SER A 143 -3.35 -25.79 -4.24
CA SER A 143 -2.19 -26.10 -5.10
C SER A 143 -1.10 -26.86 -4.36
N ARG A 144 -0.94 -26.62 -3.05
CA ARG A 144 -0.06 -27.38 -2.15
C ARG A 144 -0.45 -28.85 -1.98
N ARG A 145 -1.66 -29.26 -2.41
CA ARG A 145 -2.17 -30.64 -2.28
C ARG A 145 -2.38 -31.34 -3.62
N SER A 146 -2.72 -30.61 -4.67
CA SER A 146 -2.97 -31.16 -6.00
C SER A 146 -2.69 -30.10 -7.07
N PRO A 147 -2.21 -30.49 -8.27
CA PRO A 147 -2.09 -29.56 -9.39
C PRO A 147 -3.41 -28.83 -9.67
N VAL A 148 -3.34 -27.51 -9.76
CA VAL A 148 -4.47 -26.63 -10.13
C VAL A 148 -4.27 -26.22 -11.58
N ARG A 149 -5.16 -26.65 -12.48
CA ARG A 149 -5.09 -26.30 -13.91
C ARG A 149 -5.69 -24.93 -14.22
N TYR A 150 -6.64 -24.51 -13.39
CA TYR A 150 -7.40 -23.27 -13.54
C TYR A 150 -7.98 -22.86 -12.18
N ALA A 151 -7.94 -21.58 -11.88
CA ALA A 151 -8.58 -20.99 -10.71
C ALA A 151 -9.29 -19.69 -11.15
N GLU A 152 -10.50 -19.47 -10.65
CA GLU A 152 -11.28 -18.26 -10.87
C GLU A 152 -11.73 -17.70 -9.52
N ILE A 153 -11.80 -16.38 -9.41
CA ILE A 153 -12.27 -15.68 -8.23
C ILE A 153 -13.31 -14.64 -8.63
N VAL A 154 -14.26 -14.39 -7.74
CA VAL A 154 -15.27 -13.33 -7.90
C VAL A 154 -15.24 -12.43 -6.68
N ALA A 155 -14.85 -11.17 -6.86
CA ALA A 155 -14.83 -10.17 -5.80
C ALA A 155 -16.07 -9.28 -5.89
N SER A 156 -16.94 -9.32 -4.88
CA SER A 156 -18.09 -8.42 -4.75
C SER A 156 -17.84 -7.41 -3.63
N ILE A 157 -17.89 -6.12 -3.97
CA ILE A 157 -17.66 -5.01 -3.03
C ILE A 157 -18.82 -4.02 -3.05
N ALA A 158 -19.07 -3.34 -1.94
CA ALA A 158 -20.08 -2.29 -1.88
C ALA A 158 -19.66 -1.07 -2.73
N SER A 159 -20.58 -0.49 -3.51
CA SER A 159 -20.27 0.68 -4.35
C SER A 159 -19.66 1.85 -3.57
N LYS A 160 -20.04 2.02 -2.29
CA LYS A 160 -19.51 3.05 -1.39
C LYS A 160 -18.05 2.85 -1.01
N SER A 161 -17.53 1.62 -1.05
CA SER A 161 -16.11 1.35 -0.75
C SER A 161 -15.20 1.51 -1.95
N ALA A 162 -15.74 1.46 -3.18
CA ALA A 162 -15.00 1.69 -4.42
C ALA A 162 -14.85 3.20 -4.70
N GLY A 163 -13.73 3.79 -4.26
CA GLY A 163 -13.38 5.18 -4.52
C GLY A 163 -12.95 5.43 -5.98
N PRO A 164 -12.69 6.71 -6.36
CA PRO A 164 -12.29 7.05 -7.73
C PRO A 164 -11.05 6.30 -8.22
N GLY A 165 -10.04 6.10 -7.36
CA GLY A 165 -8.85 5.32 -7.70
C GLY A 165 -9.19 3.88 -8.07
N THR A 166 -9.99 3.16 -7.27
CA THR A 166 -10.43 1.80 -7.60
C THR A 166 -11.21 1.74 -8.91
N ARG A 167 -12.05 2.75 -9.18
CA ARG A 167 -12.87 2.81 -10.40
C ARG A 167 -12.07 3.09 -11.66
N ALA A 168 -10.98 3.85 -11.54
CA ALA A 168 -10.12 4.19 -12.66
C ALA A 168 -9.16 3.05 -13.07
N ASN A 169 -9.02 2.01 -12.24
CA ASN A 169 -8.04 0.92 -12.45
C ASN A 169 -8.70 -0.47 -12.41
N VAL A 170 -9.90 -0.62 -13.00
CA VAL A 170 -10.67 -1.88 -12.95
C VAL A 170 -10.03 -2.97 -13.81
N ASP A 171 -9.49 -2.61 -14.97
CA ASP A 171 -8.83 -3.58 -15.86
C ASP A 171 -7.56 -4.11 -15.20
N GLU A 172 -6.72 -3.22 -14.65
CA GLU A 172 -5.51 -3.56 -13.91
C GLU A 172 -5.81 -4.43 -12.70
N PHE A 173 -6.96 -4.23 -12.03
CA PHE A 173 -7.41 -5.11 -10.95
C PHE A 173 -7.59 -6.55 -11.45
N THR A 174 -8.25 -6.75 -12.59
CA THR A 174 -8.46 -8.09 -13.14
C THR A 174 -7.15 -8.74 -13.59
N GLU A 175 -6.33 -8.01 -14.34
CA GLU A 175 -5.08 -8.51 -14.88
C GLU A 175 -4.06 -8.82 -13.79
N THR A 176 -3.92 -7.94 -12.80
CA THR A 176 -2.98 -8.12 -11.68
C THR A 176 -3.40 -9.27 -10.77
N THR A 177 -4.70 -9.48 -10.57
CA THR A 177 -5.19 -10.57 -9.71
C THR A 177 -5.04 -11.94 -10.39
N ALA A 178 -5.10 -12.01 -11.72
CA ALA A 178 -5.04 -13.27 -12.46
C ALA A 178 -3.61 -13.83 -12.69
N ARG A 179 -2.57 -13.04 -12.39
CA ARG A 179 -1.16 -13.37 -12.66
C ARG A 179 -0.45 -14.21 -11.58
N PRO A 180 -0.49 -13.86 -10.29
CA PRO A 180 0.19 -14.60 -9.22
C PRO A 180 -0.53 -15.91 -8.87
#